data_AF-A0A523K2Q2-F1
#
_entry.id   AF-A0A523K2Q2-F1
#
_cell.length_a   1.000
_cell.length_b   1.000
_cell.length_c   1.000
_cell.angle_alpha   90.00
_cell.angle_beta   90.00
_cell.angle_gamma   90.00
#
_symmetry.space_group_name_H-M   'P 1'
#
loop_
_entity.id
_entity.type
_entity.pdbx_description
1 polymer ?
#
loop_
_entity_poly.entity_id
_entity_poly.type
_entity_poly.pdbx_seq_one_letter_code
_entity_poly.pdbx_strand_id
1 'polypeptide(L)'
;MKTASMATARAVMCFIGTEPPNPARGGLGLGCAGTHRGACLYQNRQAATGSSLNTSPSARIMSGFRTGTGLKTGSTSGSFLAPNGPWSSPAPGRFLFQPRRLAPPMKIMVCLKQVPHQDARLDINADGTWIQEDNIKFEINSYDTYALEEALRTKDAGEADVFVVSIGPDRVGQALRTALGMGADRAIHVNDDEANGSDSLGLAKILAAVAKQENPDLIFMGLMSDDDNSAAVAPMLAQLLDIPHTTAAVKVERSNGTVTCDREIEGGAHEVVELTAPCLIAVQTGLNQVRYASLKGIMAAKKKPFDVKSVADLGLSGQVGTGAAKVKIDRIAPPLKGDTAEILSGSTAEVVAGLVSKIKELGLL
;
A
#
# COMPACT_ATOMS: atom_id res chain seq x y z
N MET A 1 32.32 -2.26 38.04
CA MET A 1 31.49 -1.92 36.87
C MET A 1 31.09 -3.21 36.19
N LYS A 2 29.84 -3.66 36.40
CA LYS A 2 29.31 -4.89 35.82
C LYS A 2 28.60 -4.54 34.51
N THR A 3 29.07 -5.13 33.42
CA THR A 3 28.46 -5.10 32.09
C THR A 3 27.21 -5.98 32.07
N ALA A 4 26.06 -5.41 31.75
CA ALA A 4 24.82 -6.15 31.52
C ALA A 4 24.80 -6.66 30.08
N SER A 5 24.72 -7.98 29.92
CA SER A 5 24.52 -8.68 28.65
C SER A 5 23.04 -8.64 28.29
N MET A 6 22.70 -8.06 27.14
CA MET A 6 21.34 -8.03 26.59
C MET A 6 20.91 -9.43 26.11
N ALA A 7 19.68 -9.81 26.46
CA ALA A 7 19.06 -11.09 26.13
C ALA A 7 18.67 -11.17 24.65
N THR A 8 18.97 -12.31 24.04
CA THR A 8 18.68 -12.65 22.64
C THR A 8 17.31 -13.32 22.54
N ALA A 9 16.39 -12.78 21.74
CA ALA A 9 15.08 -13.41 21.51
C ALA A 9 15.27 -14.74 20.75
N ARG A 10 14.81 -15.85 21.36
CA ARG A 10 14.80 -17.19 20.77
C ARG A 10 13.38 -17.51 20.30
N ALA A 11 13.22 -17.81 19.01
CA ALA A 11 11.96 -18.34 18.48
C ALA A 11 11.82 -19.83 18.85
N VAL A 12 10.67 -20.22 19.42
CA VAL A 12 10.32 -21.61 19.73
C VAL A 12 9.15 -22.02 18.84
N MET A 13 9.33 -23.06 18.03
CA MET A 13 8.27 -23.66 17.23
C MET A 13 7.87 -24.98 17.89
N CYS A 14 6.63 -25.06 18.40
CA CYS A 14 6.13 -26.21 19.12
C CYS A 14 5.21 -27.03 18.20
N PHE A 15 5.61 -28.26 17.87
CA PHE A 15 4.74 -29.24 17.22
C PHE A 15 4.13 -30.15 18.30
N ILE A 16 2.81 -30.10 18.46
CA ILE A 16 2.07 -31.08 19.25
C ILE A 16 1.65 -32.20 18.29
N GLY A 17 2.48 -33.24 18.19
CA GLY A 17 2.15 -34.45 17.46
C GLY A 17 1.42 -35.44 18.37
N THR A 18 0.12 -35.66 18.12
CA THR A 18 -0.62 -36.79 18.70
C THR A 18 -0.78 -37.87 17.64
N GLU A 19 0.17 -38.81 17.56
CA GLU A 19 -0.02 -40.24 17.26
C GLU A 19 1.33 -40.95 16.97
N PRO A 20 1.57 -42.16 17.51
CA PRO A 20 2.77 -42.93 17.20
C PRO A 20 2.68 -43.64 15.83
N PRO A 21 3.79 -43.93 15.15
CA PRO A 21 3.79 -44.60 13.85
C PRO A 21 3.44 -46.08 13.99
N ASN A 22 2.47 -46.55 13.19
CA ASN A 22 2.08 -47.95 13.08
C ASN A 22 3.09 -48.74 12.21
N PRO A 23 3.76 -49.79 12.72
CA PRO A 23 4.73 -50.56 11.96
C PRO A 23 4.08 -51.82 11.39
N ALA A 24 3.39 -51.75 10.25
CA ALA A 24 3.14 -52.91 9.38
C ALA A 24 2.33 -52.51 8.13
N ARG A 25 3.01 -52.41 6.99
CA ARG A 25 2.66 -53.04 5.70
C ARG A 25 3.72 -52.67 4.67
N GLY A 26 4.63 -53.61 4.45
CA GLY A 26 5.54 -53.58 3.31
C GLY A 26 4.80 -53.88 2.01
N GLY A 27 5.34 -53.39 0.90
CA GLY A 27 4.89 -53.80 -0.43
C GLY A 27 5.23 -52.81 -1.54
N LEU A 28 6.42 -53.02 -2.11
CA LEU A 28 6.76 -52.87 -3.53
C LEU A 28 6.74 -51.46 -4.16
N GLY A 29 7.93 -51.03 -4.58
CA GLY A 29 8.14 -49.86 -5.41
C GLY A 29 7.73 -50.08 -6.87
N LEU A 30 7.50 -48.95 -7.54
CA LEU A 30 7.71 -48.73 -8.96
C LEU A 30 7.64 -47.23 -9.20
N GLY A 31 8.73 -46.66 -9.70
CA GLY A 31 8.76 -45.27 -10.17
C GLY A 31 8.03 -45.13 -11.50
N CYS A 32 7.44 -43.96 -11.73
CA CYS A 32 7.33 -43.36 -13.05
C CYS A 32 6.96 -41.87 -12.93
N ALA A 33 7.57 -41.09 -13.80
CA ALA A 33 7.40 -39.65 -13.97
C ALA A 33 5.98 -39.27 -14.45
N GLY A 34 5.56 -38.02 -14.19
CA GLY A 34 4.39 -37.44 -14.86
C GLY A 34 3.73 -36.26 -14.15
N THR A 35 4.14 -35.06 -14.55
CA THR A 35 3.40 -33.77 -14.61
C THR A 35 1.92 -33.70 -14.16
N HIS A 36 1.64 -32.66 -13.33
CA HIS A 36 0.56 -31.65 -13.41
C HIS A 36 -0.28 -31.42 -12.13
N ARG A 37 -0.36 -30.12 -11.79
CA ARG A 37 -1.45 -29.37 -11.11
C ARG A 37 -1.74 -29.69 -9.62
N GLY A 38 -1.79 -28.61 -8.83
CA GLY A 38 -2.39 -28.64 -7.50
C GLY A 38 -2.24 -27.33 -6.74
N ALA A 39 -2.99 -26.30 -7.17
CA ALA A 39 -3.23 -25.11 -6.37
C ALA A 39 -4.02 -25.50 -5.11
N CYS A 40 -3.53 -25.14 -3.92
CA CYS A 40 -4.24 -25.32 -2.67
C CYS A 40 -4.78 -23.95 -2.23
N LEU A 41 -6.02 -23.65 -2.61
CA LEU A 41 -6.81 -22.55 -2.09
C LEU A 41 -7.41 -22.99 -0.75
N TYR A 42 -6.98 -22.34 0.33
CA TYR A 42 -7.61 -22.48 1.64
C TYR A 42 -8.84 -21.58 1.70
N GLN A 43 -10.01 -22.13 1.37
CA GLN A 43 -11.30 -21.47 1.55
C GLN A 43 -11.82 -21.72 2.96
N ASN A 44 -11.99 -20.66 3.75
CA ASN A 44 -12.67 -20.73 5.04
C ASN A 44 -14.18 -20.54 4.82
N ARG A 45 -14.96 -21.61 5.05
CA ARG A 45 -16.42 -21.57 5.18
C ARG A 45 -16.77 -21.01 6.55
N GLN A 46 -17.62 -19.98 6.60
CA GLN A 46 -18.57 -19.84 7.71
C GLN A 46 -20.00 -19.82 7.17
N ALA A 47 -20.82 -20.57 7.88
CA ALA A 47 -22.13 -21.02 7.49
C ALA A 47 -23.20 -19.95 7.67
N ALA A 48 -24.18 -19.99 6.77
CA ALA A 48 -25.43 -19.26 6.83
C ALA A 48 -26.40 -19.91 7.82
N THR A 49 -27.18 -19.07 8.52
CA THR A 49 -28.51 -19.41 9.05
C THR A 49 -29.49 -18.33 8.56
N GLY A 50 -30.56 -18.75 7.87
CA GLY A 50 -31.64 -17.90 7.32
C GLY A 50 -32.44 -17.18 8.41
N SER A 51 -33.26 -16.17 8.13
CA SER A 51 -34.43 -16.01 7.24
C SER A 51 -34.87 -14.53 7.36
N SER A 52 -35.68 -13.84 6.56
CA SER A 52 -36.80 -14.17 5.67
C SER A 52 -37.14 -12.94 4.79
N LEU A 53 -37.63 -13.23 3.57
CA LEU A 53 -38.65 -12.54 2.77
C LEU A 53 -38.83 -11.00 2.86
N ASN A 54 -38.61 -10.29 1.73
CA ASN A 54 -39.70 -9.54 1.09
C ASN A 54 -39.40 -9.14 -0.37
N THR A 55 -40.44 -8.71 -1.05
CA THR A 55 -40.81 -8.93 -2.46
C THR A 55 -40.39 -7.84 -3.46
N SER A 56 -40.28 -8.28 -4.72
CA SER A 56 -40.09 -7.58 -6.03
C SER A 56 -41.25 -6.59 -6.39
N PRO A 57 -41.32 -5.90 -7.57
CA PRO A 57 -40.60 -6.17 -8.83
C PRO A 57 -40.21 -5.00 -9.77
N SER A 58 -39.40 -5.41 -10.74
CA SER A 58 -38.92 -4.75 -11.96
C SER A 58 -40.04 -4.36 -12.96
N ALA A 59 -39.83 -3.27 -13.70
CA ALA A 59 -40.66 -2.87 -14.84
C ALA A 59 -40.01 -3.25 -16.19
N ARG A 60 -40.78 -3.98 -17.00
CA ARG A 60 -40.51 -4.35 -18.40
C ARG A 60 -40.80 -3.18 -19.34
N ILE A 61 -39.93 -3.00 -20.34
CA ILE A 61 -40.16 -2.20 -21.55
C ILE A 61 -40.83 -3.11 -22.59
N MET A 62 -41.96 -2.69 -23.15
CA MET A 62 -42.60 -3.30 -24.33
C MET A 62 -42.89 -2.21 -25.37
N SER A 63 -42.51 -2.54 -26.59
CA SER A 63 -42.59 -1.79 -27.83
C SER A 63 -43.99 -1.80 -28.45
N GLY A 64 -44.34 -0.68 -29.09
CA GLY A 64 -45.07 -0.64 -30.36
C GLY A 64 -46.59 -0.62 -30.30
N PHE A 65 -47.22 0.42 -30.86
CA PHE A 65 -47.98 0.30 -32.11
C PHE A 65 -48.43 1.69 -32.60
N ARG A 66 -48.47 1.84 -33.93
CA ARG A 66 -48.90 3.03 -34.69
C ARG A 66 -50.40 2.98 -35.00
N THR A 67 -50.86 4.09 -35.59
CA THR A 67 -52.13 4.39 -36.31
C THR A 67 -53.13 5.15 -35.44
N GLY A 68 -53.76 6.25 -35.85
CA GLY A 68 -53.73 7.05 -37.07
C GLY A 68 -54.80 8.14 -37.01
N THR A 69 -54.75 9.06 -37.99
CA THR A 69 -55.86 9.86 -38.56
C THR A 69 -56.41 11.09 -37.80
N GLY A 70 -56.58 12.19 -38.55
CA GLY A 70 -57.79 13.02 -38.44
C GLY A 70 -57.59 14.54 -38.30
N LEU A 71 -57.50 15.25 -39.43
CA LEU A 71 -57.77 16.69 -39.55
C LEU A 71 -59.18 17.06 -39.05
N LYS A 72 -59.35 18.27 -38.47
CA LYS A 72 -60.08 19.41 -39.08
C LYS A 72 -60.32 20.59 -38.11
N THR A 73 -59.91 21.76 -38.60
CA THR A 73 -60.54 23.10 -38.58
C THR A 73 -61.46 23.53 -37.43
N GLY A 74 -61.14 24.69 -36.85
CA GLY A 74 -62.08 25.53 -36.10
C GLY A 74 -61.61 27.00 -36.07
N SER A 75 -62.17 27.80 -36.97
CA SER A 75 -61.97 29.26 -37.08
C SER A 75 -62.70 29.99 -35.96
N THR A 76 -62.03 30.93 -35.29
CA THR A 76 -62.71 32.02 -34.55
C THR A 76 -62.04 33.34 -34.86
N SER A 77 -62.81 34.20 -35.52
CA SER A 77 -62.53 35.60 -35.81
C SER A 77 -62.62 36.43 -34.53
N GLY A 78 -61.52 37.07 -34.15
CA GLY A 78 -61.48 38.06 -33.08
C GLY A 78 -60.60 39.22 -33.53
N SER A 79 -61.24 40.29 -33.98
CA SER A 79 -60.62 41.58 -34.29
C SER A 79 -60.04 42.21 -33.02
N PHE A 80 -58.73 42.44 -32.98
CA PHE A 80 -58.10 43.30 -31.99
C PHE A 80 -57.14 44.28 -32.66
N LEU A 81 -57.36 45.55 -32.31
CA LEU A 81 -56.71 46.75 -32.79
C LEU A 81 -55.19 46.69 -32.58
N ALA A 82 -54.43 47.12 -33.59
CA ALA A 82 -53.00 47.34 -33.51
C ALA A 82 -52.70 48.70 -32.84
N PRO A 83 -51.94 48.74 -31.73
CA PRO A 83 -51.24 49.95 -31.34
C PRO A 83 -49.83 49.93 -31.94
N ASN A 84 -49.56 50.94 -32.77
CA ASN A 84 -48.23 51.28 -33.27
C ASN A 84 -47.32 51.70 -32.10
N GLY A 85 -46.26 50.94 -31.85
CA GLY A 85 -45.14 51.30 -30.98
C GLY A 85 -43.96 50.38 -31.27
N PRO A 86 -42.71 50.89 -31.38
CA PRO A 86 -41.57 50.06 -31.71
C PRO A 86 -41.22 49.13 -30.54
N TRP A 87 -41.50 47.84 -30.71
CA TRP A 87 -40.96 46.77 -29.87
C TRP A 87 -39.47 46.62 -30.16
N SER A 88 -38.62 47.25 -29.34
CA SER A 88 -37.21 46.89 -29.25
C SER A 88 -37.10 45.64 -28.36
N SER A 89 -36.97 44.46 -28.97
CA SER A 89 -36.64 43.24 -28.25
C SER A 89 -35.28 43.40 -27.55
N PRO A 90 -35.15 43.18 -26.23
CA PRO A 90 -33.84 43.06 -25.63
C PRO A 90 -33.20 41.80 -26.22
N ALA A 91 -32.00 41.95 -26.79
CA ALA A 91 -31.21 40.83 -27.29
C ALA A 91 -31.11 39.76 -26.20
N PRO A 92 -31.26 38.46 -26.53
CA PRO A 92 -31.13 37.41 -25.54
C PRO A 92 -29.74 37.50 -24.91
N GLY A 93 -29.72 37.89 -23.63
CA GLY A 93 -28.52 37.91 -22.82
C GLY A 93 -27.88 36.54 -22.90
N ARG A 94 -26.72 36.47 -23.53
CA ARG A 94 -25.90 35.27 -23.62
C ARG A 94 -25.50 34.95 -22.18
N PHE A 95 -26.25 34.08 -21.51
CA PHE A 95 -25.83 33.44 -20.27
C PHE A 95 -24.56 32.68 -20.61
N LEU A 96 -23.42 33.33 -20.41
CA LEU A 96 -22.12 32.70 -20.44
C LEU A 96 -22.13 31.74 -19.26
N PHE A 97 -22.43 30.48 -19.56
CA PHE A 97 -22.20 29.35 -18.68
C PHE A 97 -20.70 29.36 -18.40
N GLN A 98 -20.26 30.03 -17.34
CA GLN A 98 -18.89 29.93 -16.87
C GLN A 98 -18.75 28.48 -16.41
N PRO A 99 -17.90 27.65 -17.05
CA PRO A 99 -17.63 26.33 -16.52
C PRO A 99 -17.10 26.54 -15.11
N ARG A 100 -17.78 25.95 -14.12
CA ARG A 100 -17.29 25.86 -12.75
C ARG A 100 -15.87 25.31 -12.88
N ARG A 101 -14.83 26.11 -12.55
CA ARG A 101 -13.46 25.60 -12.51
C ARG A 101 -13.48 24.48 -11.47
N LEU A 102 -13.50 23.23 -11.93
CA LEU A 102 -13.19 22.09 -11.09
C LEU A 102 -11.83 22.41 -10.47
N ALA A 103 -11.75 22.37 -9.14
CA ALA A 103 -10.47 22.47 -8.46
C ALA A 103 -9.52 21.43 -9.09
N PRO A 104 -8.22 21.74 -9.21
CA PRO A 104 -7.26 20.76 -9.71
C PRO A 104 -7.40 19.45 -8.91
N PRO A 105 -7.26 18.28 -9.56
CA PRO A 105 -7.35 17.01 -8.87
C PRO A 105 -6.31 16.97 -7.73
N MET A 106 -6.67 16.30 -6.64
CA MET A 106 -5.78 16.16 -5.49
C MET A 106 -4.49 15.45 -5.91
N LYS A 107 -3.35 15.90 -5.42
CA LYS A 107 -2.06 15.24 -5.69
C LYS A 107 -1.69 14.30 -4.55
N ILE A 108 -1.45 13.04 -4.88
CA ILE A 108 -1.03 12.03 -3.92
C ILE A 108 0.38 11.56 -4.26
N MET A 109 1.30 11.71 -3.30
CA MET A 109 2.63 11.13 -3.34
C MET A 109 2.61 9.77 -2.64
N VAL A 110 3.12 8.74 -3.30
CA VAL A 110 3.35 7.43 -2.66
C VAL A 110 4.84 7.13 -2.64
N CYS A 111 5.41 6.96 -1.45
CA CYS A 111 6.81 6.56 -1.31
C CYS A 111 6.91 5.04 -1.36
N LEU A 112 7.78 4.52 -2.21
CA LEU A 112 8.01 3.09 -2.37
C LEU A 112 9.48 2.78 -2.09
N LYS A 113 9.76 1.68 -1.40
CA LYS A 113 11.08 1.08 -1.28
C LYS A 113 11.11 -0.25 -2.03
N GLN A 114 12.21 -0.52 -2.73
CA GLN A 114 12.48 -1.83 -3.29
C GLN A 114 13.30 -2.64 -2.28
N VAL A 115 12.78 -3.80 -1.87
CA VAL A 115 13.39 -4.69 -0.87
C VAL A 115 13.69 -6.07 -1.48
N PRO A 116 14.62 -6.84 -0.90
CA PRO A 116 14.80 -8.25 -1.25
C PRO A 116 13.50 -9.03 -1.08
N HIS A 117 13.23 -9.97 -1.98
CA HIS A 117 12.06 -10.83 -1.90
C HIS A 117 12.09 -11.68 -0.62
N GLN A 118 10.92 -11.87 0.02
CA GLN A 118 10.81 -12.59 1.30
C GLN A 118 11.40 -14.01 1.28
N ASP A 119 11.23 -14.73 0.16
CA ASP A 119 11.78 -16.09 -0.02
C ASP A 119 13.24 -16.14 -0.49
N ALA A 120 13.90 -14.99 -0.66
CA ALA A 120 15.28 -14.96 -1.12
C ALA A 120 16.21 -15.48 -0.01
N ARG A 121 17.20 -16.30 -0.41
CA ARG A 121 18.30 -16.64 0.49
C ARG A 121 19.22 -15.43 0.63
N LEU A 122 19.31 -14.90 1.85
CA LEU A 122 20.14 -13.74 2.17
C LEU A 122 21.48 -14.23 2.73
N ASP A 123 22.54 -14.17 1.93
CA ASP A 123 23.91 -14.36 2.38
C ASP A 123 24.54 -12.98 2.66
N ILE A 124 25.43 -12.88 3.65
CA ILE A 124 26.06 -11.61 4.05
C ILE A 124 27.22 -11.29 3.11
N ASN A 125 27.38 -10.01 2.75
CA ASN A 125 28.49 -9.55 1.92
C ASN A 125 29.86 -9.74 2.61
N ALA A 126 30.95 -9.67 1.83
CA ALA A 126 32.31 -9.85 2.35
C ALA A 126 32.69 -8.82 3.43
N ASP A 127 32.14 -7.61 3.33
CA ASP A 127 32.38 -6.53 4.28
C ASP A 127 31.62 -6.70 5.61
N GLY A 128 30.66 -7.63 5.67
CA GLY A 128 29.85 -7.89 6.86
C GLY A 128 28.85 -6.78 7.19
N THR A 129 28.59 -5.84 6.28
CA THR A 129 27.77 -4.63 6.52
C THR A 129 26.40 -4.68 5.85
N TRP A 130 26.20 -5.59 4.89
CA TRP A 130 24.96 -5.74 4.12
C TRP A 130 24.79 -7.17 3.59
N ILE A 131 23.77 -7.41 2.78
CA ILE A 131 23.57 -8.66 2.05
C ILE A 131 24.34 -8.67 0.72
N GLN A 132 24.66 -9.85 0.23
CA GLN A 132 25.11 -10.04 -1.14
C GLN A 132 23.91 -9.94 -2.08
N GLU A 133 23.90 -8.95 -2.98
CA GLU A 133 22.74 -8.71 -3.87
C GLU A 133 22.72 -9.60 -5.13
N ASP A 134 23.79 -10.38 -5.38
CA ASP A 134 23.90 -11.26 -6.55
C ASP A 134 22.82 -12.36 -6.55
N ASN A 135 22.14 -12.55 -7.69
CA ASN A 135 21.10 -13.56 -7.88
C ASN A 135 19.89 -13.46 -6.92
N ILE A 136 19.67 -12.30 -6.30
CA ILE A 136 18.49 -12.04 -5.47
C ILE A 136 17.41 -11.33 -6.29
N LYS A 137 16.17 -11.78 -6.15
CA LYS A 137 15.00 -11.09 -6.68
C LYS A 137 14.60 -9.97 -5.73
N PHE A 138 14.28 -8.80 -6.29
CA PHE A 138 13.77 -7.66 -5.54
C PHE A 138 12.31 -7.38 -5.89
N GLU A 139 11.57 -6.84 -4.92
CA GLU A 139 10.16 -6.47 -5.06
C GLU A 139 9.82 -5.16 -4.34
N ILE A 140 8.60 -4.67 -4.54
CA ILE A 140 8.10 -3.53 -3.76
C ILE A 140 7.85 -4.02 -2.35
N ASN A 141 8.33 -3.27 -1.36
CA ASN A 141 8.08 -3.52 0.05
C ASN A 141 6.60 -3.79 0.35
N SER A 142 6.32 -4.79 1.19
CA SER A 142 4.96 -5.26 1.43
C SER A 142 4.04 -4.15 1.92
N TYR A 143 4.49 -3.35 2.90
CA TYR A 143 3.73 -2.20 3.44
C TYR A 143 3.42 -1.14 2.37
N ASP A 144 4.38 -0.86 1.50
CA ASP A 144 4.26 0.16 0.46
C ASP A 144 3.25 -0.24 -0.62
N THR A 145 3.02 -1.54 -0.83
CA THR A 145 1.97 -2.01 -1.74
C THR A 145 0.55 -1.68 -1.25
N TYR A 146 0.31 -1.75 0.06
CA TYR A 146 -0.96 -1.32 0.67
C TYR A 146 -1.15 0.19 0.60
N ALA A 147 -0.06 0.95 0.82
CA ALA A 147 -0.04 2.40 0.67
C ALA A 147 -0.37 2.83 -0.77
N LEU A 148 0.23 2.14 -1.76
CA LEU A 148 -0.07 2.36 -3.17
C LEU A 148 -1.53 2.03 -3.50
N GLU A 149 -2.05 0.88 -3.06
CA GLU A 149 -3.45 0.52 -3.31
C GLU A 149 -4.41 1.58 -2.75
N GLU A 150 -4.16 2.12 -1.56
CA GLU A 150 -5.06 3.12 -0.97
C GLU A 150 -5.07 4.44 -1.77
N ALA A 151 -3.90 4.86 -2.25
CA ALA A 151 -3.79 5.97 -3.18
C ALA A 151 -4.55 5.69 -4.50
N LEU A 152 -4.44 4.47 -5.04
CA LEU A 152 -5.13 4.08 -6.27
C LEU A 152 -6.65 3.99 -6.10
N ARG A 153 -7.15 3.55 -4.94
CA ARG A 153 -8.59 3.57 -4.62
C ARG A 153 -9.12 4.99 -4.55
N THR A 154 -8.35 5.90 -3.98
CA THR A 154 -8.69 7.33 -3.97
C THR A 154 -8.75 7.91 -5.39
N LYS A 155 -7.81 7.51 -6.24
CA LYS A 155 -7.82 7.86 -7.66
C LYS A 155 -9.03 7.28 -8.41
N ASP A 156 -9.37 6.02 -8.17
CA ASP A 156 -10.50 5.36 -8.85
C ASP A 156 -11.85 5.99 -8.47
N ALA A 157 -11.95 6.59 -7.28
CA ALA A 157 -13.08 7.43 -6.87
C ALA A 157 -13.17 8.76 -7.67
N GLY A 158 -12.19 9.05 -8.51
CA GLY A 158 -12.14 10.24 -9.36
C GLY A 158 -11.55 11.48 -8.68
N GLU A 159 -10.88 11.31 -7.54
CA GLU A 159 -10.52 12.42 -6.65
C GLU A 159 -9.02 12.74 -6.62
N ALA A 160 -8.16 12.05 -7.36
CA ALA A 160 -6.71 12.25 -7.26
C ALA A 160 -5.85 11.83 -8.47
N ASP A 161 -4.75 12.55 -8.65
CA ASP A 161 -3.58 12.16 -9.45
C ASP A 161 -2.52 11.52 -8.53
N VAL A 162 -2.02 10.33 -8.89
CA VAL A 162 -1.10 9.57 -8.04
C VAL A 162 0.27 9.52 -8.69
N PHE A 163 1.30 10.01 -8.00
CA PHE A 163 2.69 9.82 -8.40
C PHE A 163 3.47 9.03 -7.35
N VAL A 164 4.36 8.17 -7.83
CA VAL A 164 5.19 7.29 -6.99
C VAL A 164 6.62 7.79 -6.96
N VAL A 165 7.27 7.72 -5.81
CA VAL A 165 8.65 8.16 -5.60
C VAL A 165 9.45 7.02 -4.98
N SER A 166 10.64 6.77 -5.50
CA SER A 166 11.57 5.81 -4.91
C SER A 166 13.01 6.28 -5.07
N ILE A 167 13.86 5.92 -4.10
CA ILE A 167 15.26 6.31 -4.01
C ILE A 167 16.10 5.03 -4.10
N GLY A 168 17.13 5.03 -4.94
CA GLY A 168 18.11 3.94 -4.98
C GLY A 168 18.62 3.67 -6.39
N PRO A 169 19.36 2.55 -6.57
CA PRO A 169 20.05 2.25 -7.82
C PRO A 169 19.08 1.95 -8.98
N ASP A 170 19.62 1.82 -10.20
CA ASP A 170 18.86 1.55 -11.44
C ASP A 170 17.81 0.43 -11.34
N ARG A 171 18.05 -0.60 -10.51
CA ARG A 171 17.11 -1.70 -10.27
C ARG A 171 15.76 -1.25 -9.69
N VAL A 172 15.73 -0.12 -8.98
CA VAL A 172 14.51 0.50 -8.43
C VAL A 172 13.53 0.90 -9.53
N GLY A 173 14.03 1.22 -10.73
CA GLY A 173 13.19 1.54 -11.88
C GLY A 173 12.19 0.43 -12.23
N GLN A 174 12.51 -0.84 -11.93
CA GLN A 174 11.55 -1.95 -12.11
C GLN A 174 10.38 -1.85 -11.14
N ALA A 175 10.62 -1.56 -9.86
CA ALA A 175 9.60 -1.39 -8.85
C ALA A 175 8.64 -0.23 -9.20
N LEU A 176 9.20 0.91 -9.60
CA LEU A 176 8.42 2.07 -10.07
C LEU A 176 7.56 1.72 -11.30
N ARG A 177 8.09 0.96 -12.27
CA ARG A 177 7.33 0.50 -13.45
C ARG A 177 6.19 -0.45 -13.07
N THR A 178 6.39 -1.32 -12.08
CA THR A 178 5.31 -2.16 -11.54
C THR A 178 4.20 -1.30 -10.95
N ALA A 179 4.52 -0.28 -10.15
CA ALA A 179 3.55 0.64 -9.57
C ALA A 179 2.79 1.47 -10.64
N LEU A 180 3.50 1.93 -11.67
CA LEU A 180 2.88 2.54 -12.87
C LEU A 180 1.93 1.57 -13.59
N GLY A 181 2.29 0.28 -13.63
CA GLY A 181 1.46 -0.78 -14.20
C GLY A 181 0.21 -1.12 -13.38
N MET A 182 0.26 -0.92 -12.06
CA MET A 182 -0.88 -1.09 -11.16
C MET A 182 -1.89 0.05 -11.29
N GLY A 183 -1.43 1.27 -11.55
CA GLY A 183 -2.35 2.39 -11.78
C GLY A 183 -1.77 3.79 -11.60
N ALA A 184 -0.55 3.95 -11.05
CA ALA A 184 0.04 5.27 -10.80
C ALA A 184 0.22 6.07 -12.11
N ASP A 185 0.10 7.39 -12.05
CA ASP A 185 0.15 8.28 -13.23
C ASP A 185 1.57 8.59 -13.66
N ARG A 186 2.45 8.87 -12.69
CA ARG A 186 3.85 9.26 -12.89
C ARG A 186 4.75 8.60 -11.86
N ALA A 187 6.02 8.40 -12.22
CA ALA A 187 7.07 7.99 -11.32
C ALA A 187 8.18 9.05 -11.25
N ILE A 188 8.78 9.19 -10.06
CA ILE A 188 10.02 9.92 -9.81
C ILE A 188 11.02 8.92 -9.23
N HIS A 189 12.15 8.76 -9.90
CA HIS A 189 13.28 7.96 -9.46
C HIS A 189 14.39 8.89 -9.01
N VAL A 190 14.70 8.90 -7.72
CA VAL A 190 15.92 9.57 -7.24
C VAL A 190 17.07 8.60 -7.37
N ASN A 191 17.94 8.86 -8.34
CA ASN A 191 19.05 7.99 -8.73
C ASN A 191 20.34 8.78 -8.73
N ASP A 192 21.12 8.61 -7.67
CA ASP A 192 22.39 9.30 -7.49
C ASP A 192 23.25 8.48 -6.53
N ASP A 193 24.54 8.33 -6.84
CA ASP A 193 25.49 7.67 -5.95
C ASP A 193 25.64 8.40 -4.62
N GLU A 194 25.40 9.72 -4.60
CA GLU A 194 25.42 10.52 -3.37
C GLU A 194 24.30 10.12 -2.39
N ALA A 195 23.20 9.56 -2.89
CA ALA A 195 22.12 9.06 -2.03
C ALA A 195 22.49 7.74 -1.35
N ASN A 196 23.47 6.99 -1.86
CA ASN A 196 23.83 5.67 -1.35
C ASN A 196 24.40 5.74 0.08
N GLY A 197 23.96 4.80 0.92
CA GLY A 197 24.36 4.74 2.32
C GLY A 197 23.81 5.89 3.18
N SER A 198 22.77 6.58 2.71
CA SER A 198 21.98 7.49 3.56
C SER A 198 21.27 6.72 4.66
N ASP A 199 21.23 7.30 5.86
CA ASP A 199 20.38 6.82 6.95
C ASP A 199 18.91 7.29 6.77
N SER A 200 18.02 6.92 7.69
CA SER A 200 16.60 7.30 7.65
C SER A 200 16.39 8.82 7.54
N LEU A 201 17.26 9.63 8.17
CA LEU A 201 17.20 11.09 8.08
C LEU A 201 17.59 11.59 6.69
N GLY A 202 18.66 11.04 6.11
CA GLY A 202 19.07 11.35 4.74
C GLY A 202 17.97 11.03 3.73
N LEU A 203 17.36 9.85 3.84
CA LEU A 203 16.24 9.44 2.98
C LEU A 203 15.02 10.36 3.18
N ALA A 204 14.69 10.72 4.42
CA ALA A 204 13.59 11.64 4.71
C ALA A 204 13.83 13.04 4.12
N LYS A 205 15.08 13.55 4.13
CA LYS A 205 15.44 14.82 3.48
C LYS A 205 15.22 14.78 1.97
N ILE A 206 15.63 13.69 1.32
CA ILE A 206 15.43 13.50 -0.13
C ILE A 206 13.94 13.49 -0.46
N LEU A 207 13.14 12.69 0.26
CA LEU A 207 11.69 12.64 0.07
C LEU A 207 11.03 14.00 0.36
N ALA A 208 11.49 14.73 1.37
CA ALA A 208 11.00 16.06 1.69
C ALA A 208 11.30 17.07 0.58
N ALA A 209 12.48 17.02 -0.03
CA ALA A 209 12.83 17.88 -1.16
C ALA A 209 11.95 17.59 -2.39
N VAL A 210 11.69 16.30 -2.68
CA VAL A 210 10.75 15.91 -3.74
C VAL A 210 9.34 16.42 -3.42
N ALA A 211 8.84 16.21 -2.20
CA ALA A 211 7.53 16.67 -1.79
C ALA A 211 7.39 18.21 -1.87
N LYS A 212 8.42 18.98 -1.51
CA LYS A 212 8.42 20.45 -1.63
C LYS A 212 8.36 20.94 -3.08
N GLN A 213 8.96 20.23 -4.02
CA GLN A 213 8.88 20.56 -5.44
C GLN A 213 7.49 20.23 -6.03
N GLU A 214 6.91 19.10 -5.63
CA GLU A 214 5.69 18.56 -6.22
C GLU A 214 4.39 19.06 -5.56
N ASN A 215 4.49 19.49 -4.29
CA ASN A 215 3.41 19.96 -3.42
C ASN A 215 2.21 18.99 -3.38
N PRO A 216 2.39 17.77 -2.85
CA PRO A 216 1.30 16.82 -2.69
C PRO A 216 0.35 17.23 -1.56
N ASP A 217 -0.94 16.93 -1.73
CA ASP A 217 -1.95 17.11 -0.69
C ASP A 217 -1.93 15.93 0.29
N LEU A 218 -1.61 14.72 -0.17
CA LEU A 218 -1.41 13.57 0.71
C LEU A 218 -0.14 12.81 0.37
N ILE A 219 0.49 12.28 1.42
CA ILE A 219 1.64 11.39 1.30
C ILE A 219 1.28 10.04 1.92
N PHE A 220 1.32 8.98 1.12
CA PHE A 220 1.20 7.60 1.60
C PHE A 220 2.56 6.91 1.57
N MET A 221 2.78 6.07 2.57
CA MET A 221 3.99 5.25 2.70
C MET A 221 3.69 4.05 3.58
N GLY A 222 4.48 2.98 3.44
CA GLY A 222 4.44 1.89 4.40
C GLY A 222 4.94 2.33 5.77
N LEU A 223 4.44 1.69 6.83
CA LEU A 223 4.91 1.95 8.20
C LEU A 223 6.41 1.68 8.35
N MET A 224 6.86 0.55 7.80
CA MET A 224 8.24 0.12 7.83
C MET A 224 8.59 -0.64 6.56
N SER A 225 9.85 -0.99 6.40
CA SER A 225 10.32 -1.80 5.27
C SER A 225 10.85 -3.14 5.73
N ASP A 226 10.56 -4.19 4.97
CA ASP A 226 10.85 -5.59 5.32
C ASP A 226 12.36 -5.89 5.52
N ASP A 227 13.25 -4.99 5.08
CA ASP A 227 14.70 -5.07 5.24
C ASP A 227 15.22 -4.48 6.57
N ASP A 228 15.01 -3.18 6.80
CA ASP A 228 15.57 -2.44 7.94
C ASP A 228 14.62 -2.37 9.15
N ASN A 229 13.31 -2.53 8.93
CA ASN A 229 12.25 -2.43 9.94
C ASN A 229 12.35 -1.20 10.88
N SER A 230 12.89 -0.08 10.38
CA SER A 230 13.24 1.08 11.22
C SER A 230 12.03 1.94 11.62
N ALA A 231 10.93 1.91 10.86
CA ALA A 231 9.73 2.74 11.04
C ALA A 231 9.98 4.25 11.24
N ALA A 232 11.15 4.76 10.84
CA ALA A 232 11.62 6.10 11.21
C ALA A 232 11.42 7.15 10.10
N VAL A 233 11.41 6.74 8.83
CA VAL A 233 11.38 7.67 7.69
C VAL A 233 10.08 8.47 7.65
N ALA A 234 8.94 7.83 7.97
CA ALA A 234 7.62 8.46 7.94
C ALA A 234 7.47 9.65 8.90
N PRO A 235 7.69 9.50 10.23
CA PRO A 235 7.61 10.62 11.16
C PRO A 235 8.69 11.69 10.86
N MET A 236 9.90 11.28 10.44
CA MET A 236 10.94 12.24 10.05
C MET A 236 10.53 13.08 8.84
N LEU A 237 9.94 12.48 7.80
CA LEU A 237 9.45 13.19 6.63
C LEU A 237 8.35 14.19 7.00
N ALA A 238 7.37 13.75 7.80
CA ALA A 238 6.29 14.62 8.26
C ALA A 238 6.84 15.83 9.02
N GLN A 239 7.80 15.62 9.92
CA GLN A 239 8.44 16.70 10.68
C GLN A 239 9.25 17.66 9.81
N LEU A 240 9.93 17.16 8.77
CA LEU A 240 10.70 17.99 7.82
C LEU A 240 9.81 18.84 6.88
N LEU A 241 8.57 18.40 6.68
CA LEU A 241 7.55 19.10 5.91
C LEU A 241 6.64 19.97 6.78
N ASP A 242 6.73 19.84 8.11
CA ASP A 242 5.85 20.51 9.09
C ASP A 242 4.36 20.20 8.83
N ILE A 243 4.05 18.93 8.59
CA ILE A 243 2.68 18.46 8.31
C ILE A 243 2.19 17.44 9.36
N PRO A 244 0.88 17.40 9.65
CA PRO A 244 0.29 16.38 10.49
C PRO A 244 0.50 14.97 9.89
N HIS A 245 0.68 13.97 10.75
CA HIS A 245 0.86 12.60 10.30
C HIS A 245 0.25 11.58 11.25
N THR A 246 0.02 10.38 10.73
CA THR A 246 -0.32 9.19 11.51
C THR A 246 0.53 8.00 11.07
N THR A 247 0.75 7.07 11.99
CA THR A 247 1.48 5.82 11.77
C THR A 247 0.61 4.63 12.14
N ALA A 248 0.93 3.45 11.58
CA ALA A 248 0.20 2.21 11.81
C ALA A 248 -1.30 2.32 11.45
N ALA A 249 -1.60 3.06 10.37
CA ALA A 249 -2.97 3.19 9.88
C ALA A 249 -3.44 1.86 9.30
N VAL A 250 -4.59 1.37 9.80
CA VAL A 250 -5.28 0.16 9.34
C VAL A 250 -6.55 0.48 8.55
N LYS A 251 -7.02 1.72 8.61
CA LYS A 251 -8.16 2.24 7.84
C LYS A 251 -7.97 3.71 7.55
N VAL A 252 -8.36 4.15 6.36
CA VAL A 252 -8.33 5.56 5.95
C VAL A 252 -9.67 5.92 5.34
N GLU A 253 -10.28 6.98 5.84
CA GLU A 253 -11.51 7.57 5.32
C GLU A 253 -11.28 9.05 5.06
N ARG A 254 -11.92 9.58 4.03
CA ARG A 254 -11.75 10.97 3.59
C ARG A 254 -13.10 11.63 3.50
N SER A 255 -13.22 12.82 4.09
CA SER A 255 -14.47 13.60 4.08
C SER A 255 -14.15 15.08 4.18
N ASN A 256 -14.69 15.89 3.25
CA ASN A 256 -14.69 17.36 3.34
C ASN A 256 -13.33 18.03 3.63
N GLY A 257 -12.22 17.49 3.09
CA GLY A 257 -10.86 18.04 3.30
C GLY A 257 -10.15 17.52 4.55
N THR A 258 -10.82 16.66 5.31
CA THR A 258 -10.30 15.96 6.48
C THR A 258 -10.04 14.50 6.12
N VAL A 259 -8.99 13.93 6.71
CA VAL A 259 -8.67 12.51 6.65
C VAL A 259 -8.79 11.90 8.04
N THR A 260 -9.66 10.91 8.17
CA THR A 260 -9.82 10.13 9.39
C THR A 260 -9.09 8.81 9.22
N CYS A 261 -8.24 8.46 10.18
CA CYS A 261 -7.49 7.21 10.15
C CYS A 261 -7.69 6.42 11.43
N ASP A 262 -7.96 5.14 11.29
CA ASP A 262 -7.92 4.21 12.42
C ASP A 262 -6.49 3.69 12.49
N ARG A 263 -5.81 3.90 13.61
CA ARG A 263 -4.47 3.37 13.85
C ARG A 263 -4.49 2.31 14.95
N GLU A 264 -3.72 1.26 14.73
CA GLU A 264 -3.54 0.19 15.71
C GLU A 264 -2.55 0.63 16.79
N ILE A 265 -2.90 0.36 18.04
CA ILE A 265 -2.02 0.56 19.20
C ILE A 265 -1.85 -0.76 19.96
N GLU A 266 -0.90 -0.78 20.88
CA GLU A 266 -0.61 -1.96 21.70
C GLU A 266 -1.86 -2.47 22.44
N GLY A 267 -1.93 -3.79 22.62
CA GLY A 267 -3.08 -4.44 23.26
C GLY A 267 -4.31 -4.59 22.37
N GLY A 268 -4.17 -4.39 21.05
CA GLY A 268 -5.26 -4.56 20.07
C GLY A 268 -6.32 -3.46 20.14
N ALA A 269 -6.00 -2.33 20.77
CA ALA A 269 -6.86 -1.17 20.76
C ALA A 269 -6.69 -0.39 19.45
N HIS A 270 -7.73 0.35 19.09
CA HIS A 270 -7.74 1.21 17.91
C HIS A 270 -7.96 2.65 18.36
N GLU A 271 -7.13 3.55 17.84
CA GLU A 271 -7.30 4.99 18.01
C GLU A 271 -7.75 5.59 16.68
N VAL A 272 -8.78 6.44 16.72
CA VAL A 272 -9.26 7.18 15.55
C VAL A 272 -8.65 8.58 15.61
N VAL A 273 -7.84 8.91 14.60
CA VAL A 273 -7.19 10.21 14.48
C VAL A 273 -7.76 10.98 13.30
N GLU A 274 -7.94 12.28 13.48
CA GLU A 274 -8.41 13.19 12.45
C GLU A 274 -7.26 14.13 12.03
N LEU A 275 -6.97 14.18 10.74
CA LEU A 275 -5.87 14.95 10.15
C LEU A 275 -6.41 15.91 9.09
N THR A 276 -5.85 17.12 9.04
CA THR A 276 -6.13 18.09 7.97
C THR A 276 -5.08 17.97 6.88
N ALA A 277 -5.48 17.99 5.61
CA ALA A 277 -4.53 18.02 4.49
C ALA A 277 -3.80 19.39 4.42
N PRO A 278 -2.49 19.43 4.07
CA PRO A 278 -1.67 18.30 3.67
C PRO A 278 -1.24 17.42 4.84
N CYS A 279 -1.27 16.10 4.68
CA CYS A 279 -0.88 15.16 5.73
C CYS A 279 -0.18 13.89 5.20
N LEU A 280 0.50 13.19 6.11
CA LEU A 280 1.22 11.95 5.83
C LEU A 280 0.60 10.77 6.58
N ILE A 281 0.43 9.65 5.89
CA ILE A 281 -0.20 8.45 6.43
C ILE A 281 0.73 7.26 6.19
N ALA A 282 1.28 6.71 7.29
CA ALA A 282 2.07 5.49 7.25
C ALA A 282 1.18 4.27 7.51
N VAL A 283 1.09 3.38 6.52
CA VAL A 283 0.10 2.30 6.43
C VAL A 283 0.65 0.99 6.98
N GLN A 284 -0.18 0.31 7.78
CA GLN A 284 0.02 -1.05 8.28
C GLN A 284 -0.40 -2.07 7.20
N THR A 285 0.16 -3.27 7.24
CA THR A 285 -0.35 -4.40 6.47
C THR A 285 -1.82 -4.69 6.81
N GLY A 286 -2.61 -5.08 5.82
CA GLY A 286 -4.01 -5.48 6.03
C GLY A 286 -5.03 -4.35 5.91
N LEU A 287 -4.61 -3.12 5.57
CA LEU A 287 -5.51 -1.99 5.34
C LEU A 287 -6.47 -2.21 4.16
N ASN A 288 -6.00 -2.87 3.09
CA ASN A 288 -6.79 -3.14 1.89
C ASN A 288 -6.33 -4.43 1.19
N GLN A 289 -7.02 -4.81 0.11
CA GLN A 289 -6.61 -5.90 -0.76
C GLN A 289 -5.90 -5.33 -1.99
N VAL A 290 -4.58 -5.51 -2.05
CA VAL A 290 -3.74 -5.01 -3.14
C VAL A 290 -4.13 -5.66 -4.47
N ARG A 291 -4.35 -4.84 -5.51
CA ARG A 291 -4.66 -5.33 -6.86
C ARG A 291 -3.42 -5.80 -7.61
N TYR A 292 -3.61 -6.67 -8.59
CA TYR A 292 -2.56 -7.05 -9.54
C TYR A 292 -2.44 -6.03 -10.67
N ALA A 293 -1.22 -5.84 -11.18
CA ALA A 293 -1.00 -5.09 -12.41
C ALA A 293 -1.64 -5.82 -13.61
N SER A 294 -2.55 -5.15 -14.32
CA SER A 294 -3.14 -5.71 -15.53
C SER A 294 -2.12 -5.73 -16.69
N LEU A 295 -2.26 -6.67 -17.63
CA LEU A 295 -1.39 -6.71 -18.82
C LEU A 295 -1.40 -5.39 -19.60
N LYS A 296 -2.58 -4.77 -19.74
CA LYS A 296 -2.73 -3.44 -20.35
C LYS A 296 -1.98 -2.37 -19.56
N GLY A 297 -2.05 -2.42 -18.23
CA GLY A 297 -1.31 -1.52 -17.33
C GLY A 297 0.20 -1.65 -17.50
N ILE A 298 0.72 -2.89 -17.53
CA ILE A 298 2.15 -3.18 -17.73
C ILE A 298 2.65 -2.61 -19.07
N MET A 299 1.85 -2.77 -20.14
CA MET A 299 2.19 -2.20 -21.45
C MET A 299 2.15 -0.66 -21.45
N ALA A 300 1.18 -0.06 -20.76
CA ALA A 300 1.03 1.39 -20.66
C ALA A 300 2.12 2.03 -19.78
N ALA A 301 2.60 1.32 -18.75
CA ALA A 301 3.61 1.81 -17.81
C ALA A 301 4.88 2.30 -18.51
N LYS A 302 5.30 1.65 -19.60
CA LYS A 302 6.48 2.06 -20.38
C LYS A 302 6.35 3.44 -21.05
N LYS A 303 5.12 3.92 -21.24
CA LYS A 303 4.83 5.21 -21.88
C LYS A 303 4.49 6.32 -20.89
N LYS A 304 4.29 5.97 -19.61
CA LYS A 304 3.94 6.94 -18.58
C LYS A 304 5.15 7.81 -18.22
N PRO A 305 4.93 9.05 -17.75
CA PRO A 305 6.01 9.92 -17.31
C PRO A 305 6.87 9.25 -16.23
N PHE A 306 8.17 9.24 -16.45
CA PHE A 306 9.18 8.68 -15.56
C PHE A 306 10.30 9.71 -15.46
N ASP A 307 10.34 10.41 -14.33
CA ASP A 307 11.33 11.45 -14.07
C ASP A 307 12.49 10.87 -13.27
N VAL A 308 13.72 11.24 -13.62
CA VAL A 308 14.93 10.83 -12.90
C VAL A 308 15.58 12.08 -12.33
N LYS A 309 15.74 12.12 -11.01
CA LYS A 309 16.33 13.26 -10.30
C LYS A 309 17.62 12.84 -9.61
N SER A 310 18.63 13.71 -9.67
CA SER A 310 19.83 13.60 -8.86
C SER A 310 19.65 14.25 -7.48
N VAL A 311 20.56 14.01 -6.55
CA VAL A 311 20.60 14.70 -5.25
C VAL A 311 20.88 16.20 -5.45
N ALA A 312 21.65 16.55 -6.48
CA ALA A 312 21.93 17.92 -6.87
C ALA A 312 20.66 18.67 -7.35
N ASP A 313 19.80 18.02 -8.15
CA ASP A 313 18.52 18.60 -8.62
C ASP A 313 17.56 18.91 -7.46
N LEU A 314 17.76 18.25 -6.32
CA LEU A 314 16.99 18.45 -5.08
C LEU A 314 17.64 19.47 -4.13
N GLY A 315 18.81 20.02 -4.47
CA GLY A 315 19.53 20.99 -3.64
C GLY A 315 20.12 20.40 -2.35
N LEU A 316 20.42 19.10 -2.36
CA LEU A 316 20.86 18.34 -1.17
C LEU A 316 22.33 17.92 -1.21
N SER A 317 23.12 18.45 -2.14
CA SER A 317 24.55 18.12 -2.26
C SER A 317 25.31 18.35 -0.94
N GLY A 318 26.06 17.35 -0.51
CA GLY A 318 26.81 17.27 0.74
C GLY A 318 25.96 17.02 1.99
N GLN A 319 24.64 16.83 1.88
CA GLN A 319 23.73 16.71 3.03
C GLN A 319 23.16 15.30 3.26
N VAL A 320 23.45 14.38 2.35
CA VAL A 320 22.97 12.99 2.34
C VAL A 320 24.13 12.03 2.06
N GLY A 321 23.84 10.72 2.03
CA GLY A 321 24.85 9.69 1.84
C GLY A 321 25.66 9.37 3.09
N THR A 322 26.65 8.48 2.93
CA THR A 322 27.47 7.95 4.03
C THR A 322 28.19 9.04 4.84
N GLY A 323 28.59 10.14 4.21
CA GLY A 323 29.29 11.25 4.88
C GLY A 323 28.39 12.08 5.81
N ALA A 324 27.08 12.13 5.54
CA ALA A 324 26.11 12.88 6.33
C ALA A 324 25.32 12.00 7.32
N ALA A 325 25.31 10.68 7.11
CA ALA A 325 24.63 9.70 7.93
C ALA A 325 25.05 9.79 9.41
N LYS A 326 24.06 9.71 10.31
CA LYS A 326 24.25 9.70 11.77
C LYS A 326 24.30 8.29 12.34
N VAL A 327 23.79 7.33 11.59
CA VAL A 327 23.82 5.90 11.93
C VAL A 327 24.66 5.18 10.90
N LYS A 328 25.52 4.27 11.36
CA LYS A 328 26.32 3.39 10.52
C LYS A 328 26.16 1.95 10.99
N ILE A 329 25.94 1.05 10.05
CA ILE A 329 25.96 -0.39 10.32
C ILE A 329 27.43 -0.82 10.41
N ASP A 330 27.85 -1.28 11.58
CA ASP A 330 29.21 -1.81 11.79
C ASP A 330 29.31 -3.26 11.31
N ARG A 331 28.35 -4.11 11.72
CA ARG A 331 28.31 -5.52 11.36
C ARG A 331 26.91 -6.09 11.40
N ILE A 332 26.61 -6.96 10.43
CA ILE A 332 25.43 -7.82 10.37
C ILE A 332 25.89 -9.27 10.62
N ALA A 333 25.08 -10.03 11.35
CA ALA A 333 25.29 -11.45 11.57
C ALA A 333 23.92 -12.16 11.60
N PRO A 334 23.83 -13.41 11.09
CA PRO A 334 22.60 -14.17 11.24
C PRO A 334 22.37 -14.44 12.74
N PRO A 335 21.09 -14.53 13.17
CA PRO A 335 20.79 -14.92 14.54
C PRO A 335 21.39 -16.30 14.83
N LEU A 336 21.94 -16.47 16.04
CA LEU A 336 22.46 -17.76 16.48
C LEU A 336 21.32 -18.76 16.48
N LYS A 337 21.41 -19.79 15.63
CA LYS A 337 20.48 -20.91 15.67
C LYS A 337 20.70 -21.63 17.01
N GLY A 338 19.63 -21.81 17.78
CA GLY A 338 19.69 -22.62 18.98
C GLY A 338 19.77 -24.09 18.61
N ASP A 339 20.75 -24.81 19.13
CA ASP A 339 21.00 -26.22 18.78
C ASP A 339 20.10 -27.22 19.52
N THR A 340 19.23 -26.76 20.42
CA THR A 340 18.49 -27.64 21.33
C THR A 340 16.99 -27.33 21.31
N ALA A 341 16.26 -28.05 20.46
CA ALA A 341 14.83 -28.25 20.68
C ALA A 341 14.67 -29.39 21.70
N GLU A 342 14.19 -29.07 22.89
CA GLU A 342 13.87 -30.06 23.91
C GLU A 342 12.46 -30.61 23.67
N ILE A 343 12.35 -31.93 23.47
CA ILE A 343 11.04 -32.59 23.39
C ILE A 343 10.63 -32.96 24.82
N LEU A 344 9.61 -32.27 25.34
CA LEU A 344 9.00 -32.59 26.63
C LEU A 344 8.21 -33.90 26.49
N SER A 345 8.46 -34.84 27.40
CA SER A 345 7.78 -36.15 27.43
C SER A 345 7.20 -36.41 28.82
N GLY A 346 6.15 -37.23 28.90
CA GLY A 346 5.43 -37.53 30.13
C GLY A 346 3.92 -37.49 29.93
N SER A 347 3.19 -37.40 31.04
CA SER A 347 1.75 -37.16 31.02
C SER A 347 1.44 -35.74 30.51
N THR A 348 0.21 -35.53 30.01
CA THR A 348 -0.23 -34.21 29.53
C THR A 348 -0.03 -33.11 30.58
N ALA A 349 -0.25 -33.43 31.87
CA ALA A 349 -0.08 -32.47 32.95
C ALA A 349 1.39 -32.05 33.15
N GLU A 350 2.32 -33.01 33.07
CA GLU A 350 3.76 -32.76 33.21
C GLU A 350 4.31 -31.96 32.02
N VAL A 351 3.88 -32.29 30.80
CA VAL A 351 4.26 -31.57 29.58
C VAL A 351 3.78 -30.12 29.63
N VAL A 352 2.53 -29.87 30.02
CA VAL A 352 2.00 -28.51 30.14
C VAL A 352 2.75 -27.72 31.22
N ALA A 353 3.00 -28.32 32.38
CA ALA A 353 3.74 -27.66 33.46
C ALA A 353 5.19 -27.31 33.03
N GLY A 354 5.88 -28.25 32.38
CA GLY A 354 7.23 -28.03 31.84
C GLY A 354 7.24 -26.94 30.77
N LEU A 355 6.27 -26.95 29.85
CA LEU A 355 6.13 -25.94 28.82
C LEU A 355 5.93 -24.54 29.42
N VAL A 356 5.01 -24.40 30.37
CA VAL A 356 4.75 -23.11 31.04
C VAL A 356 6.00 -22.61 31.78
N SER A 357 6.75 -23.50 32.45
CA SER A 357 8.02 -23.14 33.09
C SER A 357 9.02 -22.60 32.06
N LYS A 358 9.19 -23.30 30.93
CA LYS A 358 10.12 -22.90 29.87
C LYS A 358 9.75 -21.56 29.24
N ILE A 359 8.47 -21.32 29.00
CA ILE A 359 8.00 -20.05 28.44
C ILE A 359 8.27 -18.89 29.42
N LYS A 360 8.06 -19.11 30.73
CA LYS A 360 8.40 -18.12 31.77
C LYS A 360 9.91 -17.88 31.89
N GLU A 361 10.72 -18.93 31.85
CA GLU A 361 12.19 -18.84 31.86
C GLU A 361 12.71 -18.01 30.68
N LEU A 362 12.06 -18.12 29.51
CA LEU A 362 12.38 -17.36 28.31
C LEU A 362 11.79 -15.94 28.31
N GLY A 363 10.98 -15.57 29.31
CA GLY A 363 10.35 -14.25 29.41
C GLY A 363 9.32 -13.98 28.32
N LEU A 364 8.68 -15.02 27.80
CA LEU A 364 7.68 -14.93 26.74
C LEU A 364 6.23 -14.86 27.27
N LEU A 365 6.06 -14.90 28.60
CA LEU A 365 4.78 -14.82 29.33
C LEU A 365 4.83 -13.75 30.42
#